data_AF-A0A2X3I4N3-F1
#
_entry.id   AF-A0A2X3I4N3-F1
#
_cell.length_a   1.000
_cell.length_b   1.000
_cell.length_c   1.000
_cell.angle_alpha   90.00
_cell.angle_beta   90.00
_cell.angle_gamma   90.00
#
_symmetry.space_group_name_H-M   'P 1'
#
loop_
_entity.id
_entity.type
_entity.pdbx_description
1 polymer ?
#
loop_
_entity_poly.entity_id
_entity_poly.type
_entity_poly.pdbx_seq_one_letter_code
_entity_poly.pdbx_strand_id
1 'polypeptide(L)'
;MMGHAWLKHREALLAVVIILMIGAIGSRAPSFVSPGNLVEMFNDTAILIILALGQMMVLLTKGIDLSMAANLALTGMIVALLNAHYPGIPVVALLALATLLGLLMGVITACWSGASAFPPLW
;
A
#
# COMPACT_ATOMS: atom_id res chain seq x y z
N MET A 1 -38.33 -27.42 5.85
CA MET A 1 -37.43 -27.34 4.67
C MET A 1 -36.98 -25.89 4.42
N MET A 2 -36.26 -25.28 5.36
CA MET A 2 -35.86 -23.85 5.32
C MET A 2 -34.35 -23.69 5.57
N GLY A 3 -33.52 -24.21 4.66
CA GLY A 3 -32.06 -24.28 4.85
C GLY A 3 -31.20 -23.48 3.86
N HIS A 4 -31.77 -22.91 2.79
CA HIS A 4 -30.98 -22.44 1.64
C HIS A 4 -31.25 -21.00 1.18
N ALA A 5 -31.79 -20.13 2.04
CA ALA A 5 -31.97 -18.71 1.72
C ALA A 5 -30.71 -17.85 1.96
N TRP A 6 -29.75 -18.34 2.76
CA TRP A 6 -28.51 -17.64 3.09
C TRP A 6 -27.52 -17.52 1.92
N LEU A 7 -27.56 -18.45 0.96
CA LEU A 7 -26.65 -18.49 -0.19
C LEU A 7 -27.05 -17.54 -1.34
N LYS A 8 -28.12 -16.76 -1.19
CA LYS A 8 -28.54 -15.73 -2.17
C LYS A 8 -27.92 -14.35 -1.92
N HIS A 9 -27.22 -14.15 -0.80
CA HIS A 9 -26.52 -12.91 -0.54
C HIS A 9 -25.10 -13.03 -1.07
N ARG A 10 -24.71 -12.11 -1.98
CA ARG A 10 -23.35 -12.01 -2.54
C ARG A 10 -22.29 -12.05 -1.44
N GLU A 11 -22.62 -11.54 -0.26
CA GLU A 11 -21.81 -11.51 0.96
C GLU A 11 -21.48 -12.91 1.50
N ALA A 12 -22.44 -13.84 1.52
CA ALA A 12 -22.21 -15.21 1.97
C ALA A 12 -21.29 -15.98 1.01
N LEU A 13 -21.46 -15.74 -0.29
CA LEU A 13 -20.59 -16.30 -1.32
C LEU A 13 -19.18 -15.72 -1.21
N LEU A 14 -19.05 -14.40 -1.00
CA LEU A 14 -17.77 -13.74 -0.74
C LEU A 14 -17.09 -14.28 0.53
N ALA A 15 -17.83 -14.47 1.63
CA ALA A 15 -17.29 -15.01 2.87
C ALA A 15 -16.75 -16.44 2.67
N VAL A 16 -17.47 -17.31 1.95
CA VAL A 16 -17.01 -18.66 1.61
C VAL A 16 -15.75 -18.61 0.74
N VAL A 17 -15.69 -17.73 -0.25
CA VAL A 17 -14.52 -17.55 -1.11
C VAL A 17 -13.30 -17.06 -0.30
N ILE A 18 -13.49 -16.13 0.63
CA ILE A 18 -12.42 -15.63 1.51
C ILE A 18 -11.89 -16.76 2.40
N ILE A 19 -12.76 -17.55 3.02
CA ILE A 19 -12.34 -18.70 3.86
C ILE A 19 -11.58 -19.73 3.03
N LEU A 20 -12.05 -20.04 1.82
CA LEU A 20 -11.36 -20.94 0.89
C LEU A 20 -9.99 -20.40 0.48
N MET A 21 -9.89 -19.11 0.17
CA MET A 21 -8.62 -18.45 -0.14
C MET A 21 -7.66 -18.52 1.05
N ILE A 22 -8.11 -18.23 2.27
CA ILE A 22 -7.26 -18.31 3.47
C ILE A 22 -6.76 -19.74 3.69
N GLY A 23 -7.60 -20.76 3.51
CA GLY A 23 -7.19 -22.16 3.62
C GLY A 23 -6.24 -22.61 2.50
N ALA A 24 -6.49 -22.21 1.26
CA ALA A 24 -5.65 -22.52 0.11
C ALA A 24 -4.27 -21.85 0.20
N ILE A 25 -4.24 -20.57 0.59
CA ILE A 25 -3.00 -19.80 0.76
C ILE A 25 -2.25 -20.26 2.00
N GLY A 26 -2.94 -20.48 3.13
CA GLY A 26 -2.35 -20.97 4.37
C GLY A 26 -1.76 -22.39 4.28
N SER A 27 -2.33 -23.26 3.43
CA SER A 27 -1.75 -24.59 3.17
C SER A 27 -0.50 -24.56 2.29
N ARG A 28 -0.38 -23.56 1.40
CA ARG A 28 0.80 -23.37 0.54
C ARG A 28 1.91 -22.56 1.23
N ALA A 29 1.53 -21.62 2.08
CA ALA A 29 2.43 -20.75 2.83
C ALA A 29 2.01 -20.73 4.31
N PRO A 30 2.44 -21.71 5.13
CA PRO A 30 2.09 -21.74 6.55
C PRO A 30 2.63 -20.53 7.33
N SER A 31 3.66 -19.85 6.80
CA SER A 31 4.15 -18.56 7.30
C SER A 31 3.12 -17.43 7.15
N PHE A 32 2.21 -17.50 6.17
CA PHE A 32 1.19 -16.47 5.93
C PHE A 32 0.20 -16.34 7.09
N VAL A 33 -0.17 -17.46 7.72
CA VAL A 33 -1.13 -17.53 8.84
C VAL A 33 -0.41 -17.42 10.20
N SER A 34 0.91 -17.30 10.21
CA SER A 34 1.69 -17.07 11.43
C SER A 34 1.21 -15.77 12.12
N PRO A 35 1.00 -15.77 13.45
CA PRO A 35 0.58 -14.57 14.18
C PRO A 35 1.51 -13.37 13.95
N GLY A 36 2.82 -13.62 13.81
CA GLY A 36 3.81 -12.57 13.55
C GLY A 36 3.65 -11.93 12.18
N ASN A 37 3.45 -12.75 11.13
CA ASN A 37 3.25 -12.26 9.76
C ASN A 37 1.91 -11.51 9.63
N LEU A 38 0.87 -11.95 10.34
CA LEU A 38 -0.41 -11.24 10.39
C LEU A 38 -0.26 -9.84 11.00
N VAL A 39 0.44 -9.73 12.15
CA VAL A 39 0.68 -8.44 12.80
C VAL A 39 1.50 -7.50 11.92
N GLU A 40 2.53 -8.03 11.24
CA GLU A 40 3.34 -7.26 10.30
C GLU A 40 2.49 -6.74 9.12
N MET A 41 1.67 -7.61 8.52
CA MET A 41 0.72 -7.21 7.47
C MET A 41 -0.28 -6.14 7.92
N PHE A 42 -0.79 -6.23 9.16
CA PHE A 42 -1.68 -5.22 9.72
C PHE A 42 -0.98 -3.89 9.96
N ASN A 43 0.27 -3.90 10.44
CA ASN A 43 1.05 -2.67 10.64
C ASN A 43 1.34 -1.96 9.31
N ASP A 44 1.75 -2.70 8.28
CA ASP A 44 1.98 -2.13 6.93
C ASP A 44 0.70 -1.51 6.37
N THR A 45 -0.44 -2.21 6.53
CA THR A 45 -1.74 -1.74 6.05
C THR A 45 -2.23 -0.53 6.83
N ALA A 46 -2.01 -0.48 8.16
CA ALA A 46 -2.43 0.64 9.00
C ALA A 46 -1.76 1.96 8.58
N ILE A 47 -0.45 1.91 8.28
CA ILE A 47 0.29 3.09 7.79
C ILE A 47 -0.30 3.57 6.46
N LEU A 48 -0.58 2.66 5.52
CA LEU A 48 -1.19 3.00 4.23
C LEU A 48 -2.60 3.62 4.40
N ILE A 49 -3.41 3.12 5.32
CA ILE A 49 -4.75 3.67 5.61
C ILE A 49 -4.64 5.09 6.17
N ILE A 50 -3.76 5.33 7.14
CA ILE A 50 -3.55 6.67 7.72
C ILE A 50 -3.12 7.66 6.64
N LEU A 51 -2.19 7.24 5.78
CA LEU A 51 -1.72 8.06 4.66
C LEU A 51 -2.84 8.33 3.65
N ALA A 52 -3.63 7.32 3.27
CA ALA A 52 -4.75 7.47 2.34
C ALA A 52 -5.82 8.43 2.89
N LEU A 53 -6.14 8.37 4.18
CA LEU A 53 -7.05 9.31 4.83
C LEU A 53 -6.50 10.75 4.82
N GLY A 54 -5.20 10.91 5.09
CA GLY A 54 -4.52 12.19 4.96
C GLY A 54 -4.58 12.76 3.53
N GLN A 55 -4.29 11.93 2.53
CA GLN A 55 -4.39 12.31 1.11
C GLN A 55 -5.83 12.62 0.68
N MET A 56 -6.85 11.93 1.23
CA MET A 56 -8.25 12.23 0.95
C MET A 56 -8.64 13.66 1.34
N MET A 57 -8.19 14.12 2.51
CA MET A 57 -8.47 15.49 2.97
C MET A 57 -7.85 16.53 2.04
N VAL A 58 -6.63 16.29 1.57
CA VAL A 58 -5.93 17.23 0.69
C VAL A 58 -6.57 17.23 -0.71
N LEU A 59 -7.15 16.11 -1.18
CA LEU A 59 -7.79 15.97 -2.51
C LEU A 59 -9.03 16.85 -2.55
N LEU A 60 -9.77 16.89 -1.44
CA LEU A 60 -10.96 17.72 -1.27
C LEU A 60 -10.64 19.23 -1.24
N THR A 61 -9.42 19.62 -0.86
CA THR A 61 -8.99 21.03 -0.84
C THR A 61 -8.58 21.59 -2.21
N LYS A 62 -8.84 20.87 -3.31
CA LYS A 62 -8.59 21.29 -4.72
C LYS A 62 -7.13 21.67 -5.03
N GLY A 63 -6.20 21.15 -4.26
CA GLY A 63 -4.79 21.26 -4.53
C GLY A 63 -4.09 19.99 -4.10
N ILE A 64 -4.08 18.95 -4.95
CA ILE A 64 -3.04 17.93 -4.85
C ILE A 64 -2.49 17.55 -6.21
N ASP A 65 -1.17 17.47 -6.21
CA ASP A 65 -0.35 16.70 -7.10
C ASP A 65 -0.40 15.17 -6.80
N LEU A 66 -1.15 14.40 -7.59
CA LEU A 66 -1.23 12.94 -7.50
C LEU A 66 0.17 12.27 -7.47
N SER A 67 1.20 12.94 -8.00
CA SER A 67 2.57 12.43 -7.98
C SER A 67 3.15 12.28 -6.57
N MET A 68 2.68 13.05 -5.57
CA MET A 68 3.15 12.91 -4.19
C MET A 68 2.73 11.55 -3.60
N ALA A 69 1.48 11.14 -3.85
CA ALA A 69 0.98 9.84 -3.42
C ALA A 69 1.69 8.70 -4.17
N ALA A 70 1.93 8.86 -5.48
CA ALA A 70 2.65 7.88 -6.28
C ALA A 70 4.12 7.73 -5.84
N ASN A 71 4.80 8.84 -5.51
CA ASN A 71 6.18 8.83 -5.03
C ASN A 71 6.29 8.08 -3.69
N LEU A 72 5.38 8.34 -2.75
CA LEU A 72 5.34 7.64 -1.47
C LEU A 72 5.08 6.14 -1.65
N ALA A 73 4.16 5.76 -2.55
CA ALA A 73 3.88 4.35 -2.82
C ALA A 73 5.09 3.63 -3.45
N LEU A 74 5.75 4.27 -4.41
CA LEU A 74 6.94 3.72 -5.07
C LEU A 74 8.10 3.54 -4.07
N THR A 75 8.44 4.59 -3.33
CA THR A 75 9.53 4.55 -2.35
C THR A 75 9.24 3.60 -1.20
N GLY A 76 8.00 3.58 -0.69
CA GLY A 76 7.56 2.63 0.33
C GLY A 76 7.69 1.18 -0.13
N MET A 77 7.25 0.86 -1.35
CA MET A 77 7.35 -0.51 -1.88
C MET A 77 8.79 -0.96 -2.08
N ILE A 78 9.67 -0.09 -2.60
CA ILE A 78 11.09 -0.41 -2.79
C ILE A 78 11.75 -0.72 -1.45
N VAL A 79 11.50 0.09 -0.42
CA VAL A 79 12.05 -0.11 0.92
C VAL A 79 11.49 -1.37 1.57
N ALA A 80 10.18 -1.62 1.44
CA ALA A 80 9.53 -2.83 1.99
C ALA A 80 10.09 -4.11 1.34
N LEU A 81 10.22 -4.14 0.02
CA LEU A 81 10.80 -5.29 -0.70
C LEU A 81 12.27 -5.51 -0.34
N LEU A 82 13.03 -4.43 -0.19
CA LEU A 82 14.44 -4.50 0.16
C LEU A 82 14.62 -5.00 1.60
N ASN A 83 13.79 -4.54 2.53
CA ASN A 83 13.77 -5.03 3.91
C ASN A 83 13.37 -6.52 3.97
N ALA A 84 12.38 -6.94 3.16
CA ALA A 84 11.93 -8.33 3.11
C ALA A 84 12.98 -9.30 2.52
N HIS A 85 13.73 -8.88 1.50
CA HIS A 85 14.76 -9.72 0.87
C HIS A 85 16.11 -9.67 1.62
N TYR A 86 16.42 -8.56 2.27
CA TYR A 86 17.69 -8.34 2.97
C TYR A 86 17.46 -7.76 4.37
N PRO A 87 17.00 -8.57 5.34
CA PRO A 87 16.68 -8.12 6.70
C PRO A 87 17.92 -7.66 7.50
N GLY A 88 19.13 -7.88 7.00
CA GLY A 88 20.39 -7.44 7.63
C GLY A 88 20.80 -6.00 7.28
N ILE A 89 20.07 -5.30 6.42
CA ILE A 89 20.38 -3.91 6.06
C ILE A 89 20.04 -3.01 7.26
N PRO A 90 20.96 -2.15 7.72
CA PRO A 90 20.66 -1.24 8.81
C PRO A 90 19.54 -0.28 8.41
N VAL A 91 18.59 -0.05 9.32
CA VAL A 91 17.42 0.84 9.10
C VAL A 91 17.84 2.22 8.58
N VAL A 92 18.99 2.72 9.01
CA VAL A 92 19.57 4.00 8.55
C VAL A 92 19.84 4.00 7.04
N ALA A 93 20.31 2.88 6.47
CA ALA A 93 20.56 2.77 5.03
C ALA A 93 19.26 2.71 4.23
N LEU A 94 18.23 2.02 4.74
CA LEU A 94 16.89 2.03 4.13
C LEU A 94 16.28 3.44 4.14
N LEU A 95 16.47 4.18 5.24
CA LEU A 95 16.00 5.57 5.37
C LEU A 95 16.75 6.51 4.41
N ALA A 96 18.07 6.33 4.26
CA ALA A 96 18.88 7.08 3.31
C ALA A 96 18.44 6.79 1.86
N LEU A 97 18.13 5.53 1.53
CA LEU A 97 17.61 5.17 0.22
C LEU A 97 16.22 5.78 -0.03
N ALA A 98 15.32 5.68 0.94
CA ALA A 98 13.97 6.24 0.84
C ALA A 98 14.00 7.76 0.61
N THR A 99 14.83 8.48 1.37
CA THR A 99 15.00 9.93 1.22
C THR A 99 15.61 10.29 -0.12
N LEU A 100 16.63 9.56 -0.59
CA LEU A 100 17.27 9.82 -1.88
C LEU A 100 16.31 9.58 -3.06
N LEU A 101 15.55 8.49 -3.04
CA LEU A 101 14.55 8.19 -4.06
C LEU A 101 13.41 9.22 -4.04
N GLY A 102 12.93 9.60 -2.85
CA GLY A 102 11.88 10.61 -2.70
C GLY A 102 12.31 11.97 -3.22
N LEU A 103 13.58 12.35 -2.99
CA LEU A 103 14.17 13.60 -3.45
C LEU A 103 14.36 13.59 -4.98
N LEU A 104 14.86 12.48 -5.55
CA LEU A 104 14.98 12.32 -7.00
C LEU A 104 13.64 12.46 -7.71
N MET A 105 12.61 11.73 -7.24
CA MET A 105 11.27 11.82 -7.81
C MET A 105 10.68 13.23 -7.63
N GLY A 106 10.87 13.85 -6.46
CA GLY A 106 10.43 15.23 -6.21
C GLY A 106 11.07 16.25 -7.14
N VAL A 107 12.39 16.13 -7.41
CA VAL A 107 13.10 16.98 -8.37
C VAL A 107 12.59 16.77 -9.78
N ILE A 108 12.35 15.52 -10.19
CA ILE A 108 11.82 15.21 -11.53
C ILE A 108 10.44 15.85 -11.72
N THR A 109 9.53 15.68 -10.75
CA THR A 109 8.19 16.28 -10.83
C THR A 109 8.27 17.81 -10.82
N ALA A 110 9.11 18.39 -9.96
CA ALA A 110 9.28 19.84 -9.88
C ALA A 110 9.86 20.44 -11.18
N CYS A 111 10.86 19.79 -11.76
CA CYS A 111 11.44 20.19 -13.05
C CYS A 111 10.43 20.05 -14.19
N TRP A 112 9.64 18.98 -14.21
CA TRP A 112 8.62 18.77 -15.24
C TRP A 112 7.52 19.83 -15.15
N SER A 113 6.98 20.07 -13.96
CA SER A 113 5.96 21.08 -13.69
C SER A 113 6.44 22.49 -14.06
N GLY A 114 7.69 22.83 -13.75
CA GLY A 114 8.27 24.13 -14.10
C GLY A 114 8.59 24.34 -15.58
N ALA A 115 8.79 23.26 -16.35
CA ALA A 115 9.09 23.32 -17.79
C ALA A 115 7.84 23.34 -18.68
N SER A 116 6.73 22.78 -18.21
CA SER A 116 5.45 22.79 -18.91
C SER A 116 4.67 24.07 -18.59
N ALA A 117 4.42 24.94 -19.57
CA ALA A 117 3.47 26.07 -19.46
C ALA A 117 1.99 25.62 -19.34
N PHE A 118 1.78 24.38 -18.92
CA PHE A 118 0.48 23.80 -18.67
C PHE A 118 0.08 24.16 -17.23
N PRO A 119 -1.15 24.65 -17.00
CA PRO A 119 -1.64 24.84 -15.65
C PRO A 119 -1.52 23.51 -14.89
N PRO A 120 -1.20 23.54 -13.57
CA PRO A 120 -1.08 22.34 -12.76
C PRO A 120 -2.35 21.51 -12.97
N LEU A 121 -2.19 20.38 -13.67
CA LEU A 121 -3.27 19.44 -13.90
C LEU A 121 -3.55 18.81 -12.54
N TRP A 122 -4.62 19.31 -11.93
CA TRP A 122 -5.30 18.74 -10.77
C TRP A 122 -5.60 17.26 -10.97
#